data_AF-A0A7C5R2Q9-F1
#
_entry.id   AF-A0A7C5R2Q9-F1
#
_cell.length_a   1.000
_cell.length_b   1.000
_cell.length_c   1.000
_cell.angle_alpha   90.00
_cell.angle_beta   90.00
_cell.angle_gamma   90.00
#
_symmetry.space_group_name_H-M   'P 1'
#
loop_
_entity.id
_entity.type
_entity.pdbx_description
1 polymer ?
#
loop_
_entity_poly.entity_id
_entity_poly.type
_entity_poly.pdbx_seq_one_letter_code
_entity_poly.pdbx_strand_id
1 'polypeptide(L)' 'VKPTSSILTPRKTITRAGEPAEIVTRGRHDPCVGIRAVPVGEAMAACVMLDQFLLHRAQVGGGPRGKIG' A
#
# COMPACT_ATOMS: atom_id res chain seq x y z
N VAL A 1 5.32 -5.08 -6.54
CA VAL A 1 4.36 -5.61 -5.55
C VAL A 1 4.70 -7.06 -5.28
N LYS A 2 4.86 -7.48 -4.01
CA LYS A 2 5.10 -8.90 -3.69
C LYS A 2 3.83 -9.75 -3.96
N PRO A 3 3.96 -11.07 -4.19
CA PRO A 3 2.81 -11.96 -4.21
C PRO A 3 2.02 -11.92 -2.89
N THR A 4 0.75 -12.32 -2.95
CA THR A 4 -0.10 -12.45 -1.76
C THR A 4 0.55 -13.41 -0.77
N SER A 5 0.65 -13.02 0.49
CA SER A 5 1.37 -13.83 1.51
C SER A 5 0.56 -15.03 1.99
N SER A 6 -0.76 -15.00 1.78
CA SER A 6 -1.66 -16.10 2.04
C SER A 6 -1.80 -16.96 0.79
N ILE A 7 -1.44 -18.24 0.89
CA ILE A 7 -1.54 -19.24 -0.18
C ILE A 7 -2.00 -20.58 0.40
N LEU A 8 -2.76 -21.33 -0.40
CA LEU A 8 -3.40 -22.59 0.02
C LEU A 8 -2.40 -23.69 0.39
N THR A 9 -1.17 -23.64 -0.14
CA THR A 9 -0.14 -24.62 0.15
C THR A 9 0.36 -24.49 1.59
N PRO A 10 0.47 -25.58 2.36
CA PRO A 10 1.07 -25.57 3.70
C PRO A 10 2.46 -24.94 3.71
N ARG A 11 2.76 -24.15 4.75
CA ARG A 11 4.07 -23.49 4.95
C ARG A 11 4.56 -23.66 6.38
N LYS A 12 5.86 -23.88 6.53
CA LYS A 12 6.53 -23.83 7.82
C LYS A 12 6.55 -22.39 8.34
N THR A 13 6.31 -22.24 9.63
CA THR A 13 6.32 -20.96 10.35
C THR A 13 6.69 -21.19 11.82
N ILE A 14 6.56 -20.16 12.65
CA ILE A 14 6.78 -20.24 14.10
C ILE A 14 5.57 -19.67 14.85
N THR A 15 5.33 -20.18 16.05
CA THR A 15 4.36 -19.59 16.98
C THR A 15 4.93 -18.32 17.61
N ARG A 16 4.09 -17.55 18.33
CA ARG A 16 4.55 -16.39 19.10
C ARG A 16 5.55 -16.75 20.20
N ALA A 17 5.56 -17.99 20.67
CA ALA A 17 6.52 -18.51 21.65
C ALA A 17 7.85 -18.95 21.01
N GLY A 18 7.97 -18.89 19.68
CA GLY A 18 9.18 -19.30 18.94
C GLY A 18 9.20 -20.76 18.49
N GLU A 19 8.23 -21.57 18.93
CA GLU A 19 8.16 -22.98 18.58
C GLU A 19 7.81 -23.21 17.10
N PRO A 20 8.42 -24.21 16.41
CA PRO A 20 8.09 -24.55 15.03
C PRO A 20 6.62 -24.94 14.84
N ALA A 21 6.00 -24.44 13.77
CA ALA A 21 4.62 -24.76 13.41
C ALA A 21 4.44 -24.85 11.88
N GLU A 22 3.31 -25.40 11.45
CA GLU A 22 2.88 -25.36 10.06
C GLU A 22 1.57 -24.55 9.95
N ILE A 23 1.50 -23.66 8.97
CA ILE A 23 0.31 -22.86 8.68
C ILE A 23 -0.29 -23.28 7.34
N VAL A 24 -1.59 -23.51 7.35
CA VAL A 24 -2.41 -23.76 6.16
C VAL A 24 -3.49 -22.70 6.11
N THR A 25 -3.44 -21.83 5.11
CA THR A 25 -4.48 -20.81 4.93
C THR A 25 -5.65 -21.43 4.18
N ARG A 26 -6.87 -21.27 4.72
CA ARG A 26 -8.11 -21.78 4.11
C ARG A 26 -8.94 -20.62 3.56
N GLY A 27 -9.85 -20.92 2.63
CA GLY A 27 -10.75 -19.94 2.02
C GLY A 27 -10.19 -19.22 0.79
N ARG A 28 -10.94 -18.23 0.29
CA ARG A 28 -10.56 -17.45 -0.90
C ARG A 28 -9.60 -16.33 -0.53
N HIS A 29 -8.46 -16.28 -1.21
CA HIS A 29 -7.46 -15.23 -1.10
C HIS A 29 -7.17 -14.67 -2.48
N ASP A 30 -6.69 -13.43 -2.55
CA ASP A 30 -6.38 -12.82 -3.83
C ASP A 30 -5.20 -13.57 -4.48
N PRO A 31 -5.34 -14.06 -5.72
CA PRO A 31 -4.21 -14.66 -6.45
C PRO A 31 -3.15 -13.59 -6.81
N CYS A 32 -3.56 -12.32 -6.88
CA CYS A 32 -2.68 -11.19 -7.10
C CYS A 32 -3.21 -9.94 -6.38
N VAL A 33 -2.51 -9.48 -5.35
CA VAL A 33 -2.80 -8.19 -4.70
C VAL A 33 -2.45 -6.97 -5.57
N GLY A 34 -1.65 -7.17 -6.62
CA GLY A 34 -1.17 -6.10 -7.50
C GLY A 34 -2.29 -5.32 -8.18
N ILE A 35 -3.37 -6.00 -8.60
CA ILE A 35 -4.50 -5.36 -9.29
C ILE A 35 -5.18 -4.34 -8.36
N ARG A 36 -5.36 -4.68 -7.08
CA ARG A 36 -5.92 -3.76 -6.10
C ARG A 36 -4.93 -2.71 -5.61
N ALA A 37 -3.63 -2.96 -5.75
CA ALA A 37 -2.60 -2.01 -5.33
C ALA A 37 -2.56 -0.76 -6.24
N VAL A 38 -2.95 -0.88 -7.51
CA VAL A 38 -2.95 0.24 -8.48
C VAL A 38 -3.84 1.41 -8.02
N PRO A 39 -5.16 1.23 -7.79
CA PRO A 39 -6.01 2.34 -7.36
C PRO A 39 -5.60 2.93 -6.00
N VAL A 40 -5.01 2.11 -5.11
CA VAL A 40 -4.43 2.60 -3.86
C VAL A 40 -3.21 3.49 -4.14
N GLY A 41 -2.31 3.07 -5.04
CA GLY A 41 -1.14 3.84 -5.43
C GLY A 41 -1.50 5.19 -6.05
N GLU A 42 -2.49 5.22 -6.93
CA GLU A 42 -3.00 6.45 -7.54
C GLU A 42 -3.56 7.42 -6.49
N ALA A 43 -4.41 6.93 -5.59
CA ALA A 43 -4.94 7.75 -4.50
C ALA A 43 -3.84 8.29 -3.58
N MET A 44 -2.85 7.46 -3.23
CA MET A 44 -1.73 7.89 -2.40
C MET A 44 -0.86 8.94 -3.10
N ALA A 45 -0.62 8.80 -4.40
CA ALA A 45 0.10 9.80 -5.18
C ALA A 45 -0.65 11.14 -5.20
N ALA A 46 -1.97 11.12 -5.39
CA ALA A 46 -2.80 12.33 -5.31
C ALA A 46 -2.75 12.99 -3.93
N CYS A 47 -2.80 12.20 -2.84
CA CYS A 47 -2.65 12.71 -1.48
C CYS A 47 -1.28 13.39 -1.26
N VAL A 48 -0.19 12.79 -1.73
CA VAL A 48 1.15 13.38 -1.60
C VAL A 48 1.26 14.69 -2.40
N MET A 49 0.73 14.72 -3.62
CA MET A 49 0.72 15.95 -4.42
C MET A 49 -0.10 17.06 -3.74
N LEU A 50 -1.26 16.73 -3.19
CA LEU A 50 -2.09 17.68 -2.46
C LEU A 50 -1.38 18.21 -1.21
N ASP A 51 -0.72 17.34 -0.45
CA ASP A 51 0.04 17.73 0.74
C ASP A 51 1.13 18.75 0.38
N GLN A 52 1.96 18.45 -0.62
CA GLN A 52 3.01 19.36 -1.08
C GLN A 52 2.44 20.68 -1.62
N PHE A 53 1.29 20.63 -2.29
CA PHE A 53 0.61 21.83 -2.77
C PHE A 53 0.12 22.72 -1.62
N LEU A 54 -0.45 22.13 -0.56
CA LEU A 54 -0.90 22.86 0.61
C LEU A 54 0.28 23.41 1.42
N LEU A 55 1.37 22.66 1.56
CA LEU A 55 2.60 23.12 2.21
C LEU A 55 3.19 24.33 1.47
N HIS A 56 3.26 24.26 0.14
CA HIS A 56 3.70 25.39 -0.67
C HIS A 56 2.81 26.63 -0.44
N ARG A 57 1.48 26.46 -0.44
CA ARG A 57 0.53 27.54 -0.14
C ARG A 57 0.72 28.12 1.26
N ALA A 58 1.03 27.31 2.26
CA ALA A 58 1.29 27.79 3.62
C ALA A 58 2.58 28.63 3.69
N GLN A 59 3.58 28.32 2.87
CA GLN A 59 4.86 29.05 2.85
C GLN A 59 4.79 30.38 2.08
N VAL A 60 4.17 30.39 0.89
CA VAL A 60 4.19 31.57 -0.01
C VAL A 60 2.84 32.29 -0.15
N GLY A 61 1.78 31.76 0.46
CA GLY A 61 0.44 32.35 0.44
C GLY A 61 -0.16 32.49 -0.97
N GLY A 62 -0.45 33.74 -1.34
CA GLY A 62 -0.99 34.14 -2.65
C GLY A 62 0.07 34.42 -3.72
N GLY A 63 1.34 34.12 -3.46
CA GLY A 63 2.45 34.38 -4.38
C GLY A 63 2.25 33.78 -5.79
N PRO A 64 3.03 34.24 -6.80
CA PRO A 64 2.81 33.90 -8.20
C PRO A 64 2.75 32.38 -8.39
N ARG A 65 1.64 31.91 -8.97
CA ARG A 65 1.35 30.48 -9.17
C ARG A 65 1.62 30.12 -10.64
N GLY A 66 2.32 29.01 -10.87
CA GLY A 66 2.37 28.40 -12.20
C GLY A 66 0.98 27.93 -12.64
N LYS A 67 0.69 27.99 -13.95
CA LYS A 67 -0.51 27.34 -14.50
C LYS A 67 -0.32 25.83 -14.47
N ILE A 68 -1.25 25.12 -13.84
CA ILE A 68 -1.34 23.66 -13.93
C ILE A 68 -2.42 23.38 -14.98
N GLY A 69 -2.00 23.15 -16.23
CA GLY A 69 -2.93 22.87 -17.36
C GLY A 69 -3.77 24.08 -17.75
#